data_AF-A0A7W4FW45-F1
#
_entry.id   AF-A0A7W4FW45-F1
#
_cell.length_a   1.000
_cell.length_b   1.000
_cell.length_c   1.000
_cell.angle_alpha   90.00
_cell.angle_beta   90.00
_cell.angle_gamma   90.00
#
_symmetry.space_group_name_H-M   'P 1'
#
loop_
_entity.id
_entity.type
_entity.pdbx_description
1 polymer ?
#
loop_
_entity_poly.entity_id
_entity_poly.type
_entity_poly.pdbx_seq_one_letter_code
_entity_poly.pdbx_strand_id
1 'polypeptide(L)'
;MATTQLDSILDLNTLEQYISAIGAGTLLKSVVLFEQLMPEYISSLVKAGDANDKDTLCAEAHKFKGAAGSVGLKRIQQFSQLLQHGEEAKWETEHKVWLAAIVEHAAKDLQQLKVYLEAKA
;
A
#
# COMPACT_ATOMS: atom_id res chain seq x y z
N MET A 1 -12.42 -14.44 -15.67
CA MET A 1 -11.10 -14.74 -15.06
C MET A 1 -10.30 -13.49 -14.65
N ALA A 2 -10.83 -12.27 -14.75
CA ALA A 2 -10.11 -11.03 -14.40
C ALA A 2 -10.12 -10.67 -12.90
N THR A 3 -11.07 -11.21 -12.12
CA THR A 3 -11.23 -10.93 -10.69
C THR A 3 -10.11 -11.51 -9.82
N THR A 4 -9.45 -12.60 -10.24
CA THR A 4 -8.42 -13.29 -9.45
C THR A 4 -7.15 -12.47 -9.27
N GLN A 5 -6.80 -11.62 -10.25
CA GLN A 5 -5.61 -10.78 -10.15
C GLN A 5 -5.84 -9.56 -9.27
N LEU A 6 -7.06 -9.00 -9.27
CA LEU A 6 -7.43 -7.90 -8.38
C LEU A 6 -7.47 -8.34 -6.91
N ASP A 7 -7.97 -9.53 -6.59
CA ASP A 7 -8.02 -10.03 -5.19
C ASP A 7 -6.62 -10.24 -4.55
N SER A 8 -5.61 -10.41 -5.40
CA SER A 8 -4.20 -10.50 -4.98
C SER A 8 -3.56 -9.13 -4.73
N ILE A 9 -4.17 -8.05 -5.26
CA ILE A 9 -3.64 -6.69 -5.19
C ILE A 9 -4.44 -5.84 -4.20
N LEU A 10 -5.76 -5.96 -4.27
CA LEU A 10 -6.76 -5.23 -3.52
C LEU A 10 -7.49 -6.17 -2.58
N ASP A 11 -7.83 -5.68 -1.40
CA ASP A 11 -8.68 -6.42 -0.47
C ASP A 11 -10.15 -6.20 -0.83
N LEU A 12 -10.64 -6.96 -1.82
CA LEU A 12 -12.00 -6.80 -2.34
C LEU A 12 -13.04 -6.94 -1.23
N ASN A 13 -12.82 -7.85 -0.27
CA ASN A 13 -13.71 -8.05 0.85
C ASN A 13 -13.82 -6.79 1.73
N THR A 14 -12.69 -6.19 2.11
CA THR A 14 -12.67 -4.94 2.89
C THR A 14 -13.25 -3.78 2.09
N LEU A 15 -12.94 -3.68 0.80
CA LEU A 15 -13.47 -2.64 -0.08
C LEU A 15 -14.99 -2.73 -0.19
N GLU A 16 -15.56 -3.92 -0.39
CA GLU A 16 -17.00 -4.12 -0.47
C GLU A 16 -17.70 -3.76 0.86
N GLN A 17 -17.08 -4.09 1.99
CA GLN A 17 -17.57 -3.67 3.31
C GLN A 17 -17.57 -2.14 3.45
N TYR A 18 -16.47 -1.46 3.08
CA TYR A 18 -16.40 0.00 3.12
C TYR A 18 -17.36 0.67 2.15
N ILE A 19 -17.48 0.18 0.92
CA ILE A 19 -18.45 0.68 -0.05
C ILE A 19 -19.87 0.56 0.51
N SER A 20 -20.21 -0.56 1.14
CA SER A 20 -21.52 -0.75 1.76
C SER A 20 -21.74 0.14 2.99
N ALA A 21 -20.68 0.46 3.73
CA ALA A 21 -20.77 1.25 4.97
C ALA A 21 -20.78 2.78 4.73
N ILE A 22 -19.89 3.30 3.87
CA ILE A 22 -19.69 4.75 3.65
C ILE A 22 -19.94 5.20 2.20
N GLY A 23 -20.15 4.27 1.27
CA GLY A 23 -20.30 4.53 -0.17
C GLY A 23 -18.96 4.59 -0.91
N ALA A 24 -18.95 4.08 -2.16
CA ALA A 24 -17.76 4.08 -3.02
C ALA A 24 -17.21 5.49 -3.29
N GLY A 25 -18.06 6.50 -3.45
CA GLY A 25 -17.63 7.89 -3.63
C GLY A 25 -16.90 8.48 -2.41
N THR A 26 -17.28 8.12 -1.19
CA THR A 26 -16.57 8.54 0.04
C THR A 26 -15.23 7.84 0.14
N LEU A 27 -15.18 6.53 -0.12
CA LEU A 27 -13.95 5.76 -0.13
C LEU A 27 -12.97 6.27 -1.19
N LEU A 28 -13.45 6.60 -2.39
CA LEU A 28 -12.63 7.17 -3.47
C LEU A 28 -11.93 8.46 -3.04
N LYS A 29 -12.58 9.33 -2.26
CA LYS A 29 -11.93 10.53 -1.70
C LYS A 29 -10.75 10.19 -0.80
N SER A 30 -10.88 9.15 0.04
CA SER A 30 -9.77 8.65 0.86
C SER A 30 -8.62 8.11 0.00
N VAL A 31 -8.94 7.40 -1.10
CA VAL A 31 -7.92 6.93 -2.06
C VAL A 31 -7.20 8.09 -2.74
N VAL A 32 -7.92 9.14 -3.15
CA VAL A 32 -7.33 10.34 -3.75
C VAL A 32 -6.41 11.06 -2.76
N LEU A 33 -6.82 11.21 -1.49
CA LEU A 33 -5.93 11.77 -0.47
C LEU A 33 -4.66 10.94 -0.31
N PHE A 34 -4.80 9.61 -0.29
CA PHE A 34 -3.66 8.71 -0.19
C PHE A 34 -2.74 8.80 -1.41
N GLU A 35 -3.28 8.95 -2.62
CA GLU A 35 -2.51 9.19 -3.86
C GLU A 35 -1.66 10.47 -3.76
N GLN A 36 -2.21 11.55 -3.18
CA GLN A 36 -1.46 12.79 -2.99
C GLN A 36 -0.32 12.65 -1.98
N LEU A 37 -0.50 11.81 -0.94
CA LEU A 37 0.51 11.56 0.09
C LEU A 37 1.51 10.46 -0.29
N MET A 38 1.17 9.61 -1.26
CA MET A 38 2.00 8.50 -1.74
C MET A 38 3.45 8.90 -2.10
N PRO A 39 3.72 9.96 -2.88
CA PRO A 39 5.09 10.36 -3.19
C PRO A 39 5.89 10.75 -1.93
N GLU A 40 5.25 11.34 -0.92
CA GLU A 40 5.92 11.67 0.34
C GLU A 40 6.28 10.40 1.12
N TYR A 41 5.33 9.45 1.27
CA TYR A 41 5.61 8.17 1.91
C TYR A 41 6.72 7.39 1.22
N ILE A 42 6.65 7.27 -0.11
CA ILE A 42 7.68 6.60 -0.91
C ILE A 42 9.02 7.30 -0.76
N SER A 43 9.06 8.63 -0.82
CA SER A 43 10.32 9.36 -0.66
C SER A 43 10.94 9.13 0.71
N SER A 44 10.16 9.12 1.79
CA SER A 44 10.66 8.86 3.14
C SER A 44 11.18 7.43 3.28
N LEU A 45 10.44 6.44 2.76
CA LEU A 45 10.86 5.04 2.72
C LEU A 45 12.18 4.85 1.96
N VAL A 46 12.30 5.46 0.76
CA VAL A 46 13.52 5.37 -0.05
C VAL A 46 14.69 6.04 0.63
N LYS A 47 14.50 7.23 1.24
CA LYS A 47 15.54 7.92 2.01
C LYS A 47 16.01 7.10 3.20
N ALA A 48 15.10 6.51 3.96
CA ALA A 48 15.46 5.67 5.11
C ALA A 48 16.22 4.41 4.67
N GLY A 49 15.79 3.77 3.57
CA GLY A 49 16.48 2.62 2.99
C GLY A 49 17.88 2.95 2.46
N ASP A 50 18.05 4.11 1.82
CA ASP A 50 19.34 4.59 1.31
C ASP A 50 20.30 4.99 2.45
N ALA A 51 19.77 5.64 3.49
CA ALA A 51 20.49 5.94 4.73
C ALA A 51 20.83 4.71 5.57
N ASN A 52 20.34 3.52 5.18
CA ASN A 52 20.44 2.27 5.92
C ASN A 52 19.88 2.38 7.36
N ASP A 53 18.93 3.29 7.56
CA ASP A 53 18.32 3.56 8.85
C ASP A 53 17.13 2.62 9.05
N LYS A 54 17.39 1.49 9.68
CA LYS A 54 16.41 0.44 9.92
C LYS A 54 15.24 0.90 10.78
N ASP A 55 15.49 1.68 11.82
CA ASP A 55 14.44 2.12 12.75
C ASP A 55 13.46 3.07 12.03
N THR A 56 14.01 4.05 11.31
CA THR A 56 13.24 4.98 10.48
C THR A 56 12.50 4.23 9.37
N LEU A 57 13.14 3.28 8.68
CA LEU A 57 12.51 2.51 7.61
C LEU A 57 11.33 1.69 8.15
N CYS A 58 11.47 1.05 9.31
CA CYS A 58 10.40 0.31 9.95
C CYS A 58 9.23 1.23 10.36
N ALA A 59 9.52 2.41 10.90
CA ALA A 59 8.51 3.39 11.29
C ALA A 59 7.73 3.95 10.08
N GLU A 60 8.43 4.29 8.99
CA GLU A 60 7.80 4.76 7.75
C GLU A 60 6.99 3.64 7.09
N ALA A 61 7.50 2.40 7.10
CA ALA A 61 6.77 1.23 6.62
C ALA A 61 5.48 0.98 7.40
N HIS A 62 5.51 1.17 8.73
CA HIS A 62 4.32 1.05 9.57
C HIS A 62 3.25 2.08 9.20
N LYS A 63 3.65 3.35 9.02
CA LYS A 63 2.73 4.43 8.59
C LYS A 63 2.12 4.12 7.23
N PHE A 64 2.96 3.75 6.27
CA PHE A 64 2.52 3.46 4.91
C PHE A 64 1.64 2.20 4.84
N LYS A 65 1.95 1.16 5.63
CA LYS A 65 1.10 -0.04 5.81
C LYS A 65 -0.30 0.35 6.29
N GLY A 66 -0.39 1.19 7.31
CA GLY A 66 -1.68 1.62 7.87
C GLY A 66 -2.52 2.36 6.83
N ALA A 67 -1.90 3.27 6.09
CA ALA A 67 -2.56 4.04 5.04
C ALA A 67 -2.95 3.16 3.83
N ALA A 68 -2.09 2.25 3.38
CA ALA A 68 -2.41 1.29 2.31
C ALA A 68 -3.54 0.32 2.72
N GLY A 69 -3.52 -0.17 3.97
CA GLY A 69 -4.56 -1.05 4.51
C GLY A 69 -5.92 -0.37 4.63
N SER A 70 -5.96 0.91 5.01
CA SER A 70 -7.22 1.64 5.17
C SER A 70 -7.93 1.94 3.83
N VAL A 71 -7.17 2.03 2.74
CA VAL A 71 -7.73 2.17 1.38
C VAL A 71 -7.93 0.83 0.66
N GLY A 72 -7.53 -0.30 1.25
CA GLY A 72 -7.72 -1.64 0.68
C GLY A 72 -6.63 -2.10 -0.30
N LEU A 73 -5.42 -1.54 -0.25
CA LEU A 73 -4.26 -1.98 -1.04
C LEU A 73 -3.52 -3.13 -0.35
N LYS A 74 -4.09 -4.34 -0.49
CA LYS A 74 -3.60 -5.58 0.14
C LYS A 74 -2.13 -5.89 -0.16
N ARG A 75 -1.73 -5.88 -1.43
CA ARG A 75 -0.35 -6.20 -1.84
C ARG A 75 0.65 -5.23 -1.23
N ILE A 76 0.35 -3.94 -1.30
CA ILE A 76 1.21 -2.88 -0.75
C ILE A 76 1.30 -2.99 0.77
N GLN A 77 0.18 -3.26 1.44
CA GLN A 77 0.14 -3.51 2.87
C GLN A 77 1.02 -4.71 3.26
N GLN A 78 1.01 -5.80 2.48
CA GLN A 78 1.85 -6.98 2.71
C GLN A 78 3.35 -6.67 2.59
N PHE A 79 3.78 -5.98 1.53
CA PHE A 79 5.19 -5.58 1.41
C PHE A 79 5.62 -4.64 2.53
N SER A 80 4.78 -3.66 2.88
CA SER A 80 5.05 -2.75 3.99
C SER A 80 5.11 -3.48 5.33
N GLN A 81 4.32 -4.55 5.48
CA GLN A 81 4.40 -5.44 6.63
C GLN A 81 5.74 -6.18 6.70
N LEU A 82 6.27 -6.67 5.58
CA LEU A 82 7.60 -7.28 5.56
C LEU A 82 8.67 -6.23 5.90
N LEU A 83 8.53 -5.03 5.33
CA LEU A 83 9.46 -3.92 5.56
C LEU A 83 9.49 -3.42 7.01
N GLN A 84 8.37 -3.47 7.75
CA GLN A 84 8.37 -3.09 9.17
C GLN A 84 8.99 -4.16 10.10
N HIS A 85 9.07 -5.42 9.67
CA HIS A 85 9.65 -6.51 10.49
C HIS A 85 11.16 -6.60 10.27
N GLY A 86 11.86 -5.54 10.67
CA GLY A 86 13.31 -5.44 10.56
C GLY A 86 14.08 -6.56 11.27
N GLU A 87 13.47 -7.24 12.22
CA GLU A 87 14.06 -8.35 12.97
C GLU A 87 14.18 -9.66 12.19
N GLU A 88 13.49 -9.81 11.06
CA GLU A 88 13.58 -11.05 10.26
C GLU A 88 14.93 -11.19 9.56
N ALA A 89 15.50 -12.40 9.55
CA ALA A 89 16.77 -12.69 8.89
C ALA A 89 16.76 -12.39 7.39
N LYS A 90 15.60 -12.52 6.74
CA LYS A 90 15.42 -12.20 5.31
C LYS A 90 15.38 -10.70 5.05
N TRP A 91 15.10 -9.89 6.07
CA TRP A 91 14.93 -8.46 5.92
C TRP A 91 16.22 -7.80 5.41
N GLU A 92 17.38 -8.15 5.97
CA GLU A 92 18.65 -7.53 5.58
C GLU A 92 19.00 -7.71 4.09
N THR A 93 18.57 -8.82 3.47
CA THR A 93 18.79 -9.07 2.04
C THR A 93 17.62 -8.62 1.15
N GLU A 94 16.38 -8.72 1.65
CA GLU A 94 15.18 -8.54 0.83
C GLU A 94 14.51 -7.17 1.00
N HIS A 95 14.81 -6.39 2.04
CA HIS A 95 14.15 -5.10 2.30
C HIS A 95 14.21 -4.15 1.11
N LYS A 96 15.34 -4.11 0.39
CA LYS A 96 15.48 -3.30 -0.84
C LYS A 96 14.55 -3.77 -1.95
N VAL A 97 14.35 -5.08 -2.08
CA VAL A 97 13.45 -5.69 -3.07
C VAL A 97 12.01 -5.34 -2.73
N TRP A 98 11.60 -5.49 -1.47
CA TRP A 98 10.25 -5.14 -1.02
C TRP A 98 9.98 -3.64 -1.15
N LEU A 99 10.96 -2.80 -0.83
CA LEU A 99 10.89 -1.36 -1.01
C LEU A 99 10.70 -1.00 -2.49
N ALA A 100 11.54 -1.54 -3.38
CA ALA A 100 11.42 -1.31 -4.82
C ALA A 100 10.07 -1.81 -5.36
N ALA A 101 9.60 -2.97 -4.90
CA ALA A 101 8.29 -3.51 -5.26
C ALA A 101 7.15 -2.60 -4.80
N ILE A 102 7.23 -2.01 -3.60
CA ILE A 102 6.29 -0.99 -3.14
C ILE A 102 6.29 0.20 -4.10
N VAL A 103 7.46 0.77 -4.41
CA VAL A 103 7.55 1.95 -5.29
C VAL A 103 7.00 1.66 -6.68
N GLU A 104 7.31 0.49 -7.24
CA GLU A 104 6.90 0.12 -8.59
C GLU A 104 5.41 -0.25 -8.69
N HIS A 105 4.87 -0.92 -7.68
CA HIS A 105 3.49 -1.39 -7.68
C HIS A 105 2.50 -0.40 -7.07
N ALA A 106 2.89 0.46 -6.12
CA ALA A 106 1.95 1.34 -5.40
C ALA A 106 1.11 2.21 -6.33
N ALA A 107 1.74 2.84 -7.32
CA ALA A 107 1.02 3.66 -8.31
C ALA A 107 0.09 2.81 -9.19
N LYS A 108 0.53 1.63 -9.64
CA LYS A 108 -0.26 0.71 -10.48
C LYS A 108 -1.47 0.17 -9.71
N ASP A 109 -1.25 -0.30 -8.49
CA ASP A 109 -2.26 -0.89 -7.62
C ASP A 109 -3.30 0.18 -7.21
N LEU A 110 -2.85 1.40 -6.94
CA LEU A 110 -3.73 2.53 -6.65
C LEU A 110 -4.59 2.94 -7.85
N GLN A 111 -4.04 2.92 -9.07
CA GLN A 111 -4.85 3.15 -10.26
C GLN A 111 -5.92 2.06 -10.44
N GLN A 112 -5.58 0.78 -10.22
CA GLN A 112 -6.56 -0.30 -10.27
C GLN A 112 -7.66 -0.11 -9.22
N LEU A 113 -7.29 0.30 -8.00
CA LEU A 113 -8.23 0.62 -6.93
C LEU A 113 -9.18 1.75 -7.31
N LYS A 114 -8.67 2.86 -7.87
CA LYS A 114 -9.50 3.99 -8.32
C LYS A 114 -10.51 3.54 -9.38
N VAL A 115 -10.05 2.85 -10.42
CA VAL A 115 -10.92 2.34 -11.49
C VAL A 115 -12.00 1.39 -10.93
N TYR A 116 -11.64 0.53 -9.96
CA TYR A 116 -12.60 -0.34 -9.30
C TYR A 116 -13.67 0.43 -8.53
N LEU A 117 -13.26 1.46 -7.78
CA LEU A 117 -14.18 2.30 -7.01
C LEU A 117 -15.05 3.18 -7.91
N GLU A 118 -14.50 3.74 -8.97
CA GLU A 118 -15.24 4.53 -9.97
C GLU A 118 -16.29 3.68 -10.69
N ALA A 119 -16.01 2.40 -10.96
CA ALA A 119 -16.99 1.47 -11.52
C ALA A 119 -18.12 1.08 -10.55
N LYS A 120 -17.94 1.36 -9.25
CA LYS A 120 -18.89 1.05 -8.17
C LYS A 120 -19.57 2.29 -7.59
N ALA A 121 -19.15 3.49 -7.99
CA ALA A 121 -19.63 4.79 -7.50
C ALA A 121 -20.93 5.23 -8.17
#